data_AF-V6HVL9-F1
#
_entry.id   AF-V6HVL9-F1
#
_cell.length_a   1.000
_cell.length_b   1.000
_cell.length_c   1.000
_cell.angle_alpha   90.00
_cell.angle_beta   90.00
_cell.angle_gamma   90.00
#
_symmetry.space_group_name_H-M   'P 1'
#
loop_
_entity.id
_entity.type
_entity.pdbx_description
1 polymer ?
#
loop_
_entity_poly.entity_id
_entity_poly.type
_entity_poly.pdbx_seq_one_letter_code
_entity_poly.pdbx_strand_id
1 'polypeptide(L)'
;MAQRYYIYYKQTGSGNFTVGKPSGYNKFLHNPDVKRMSFELPSDNGKSQEQIGRFIQDFQRLNAGRFAISNAVTGAVSNPPAPKPPSGSGGTDSKVPSTTITNSGKADPEKKDNNNTVIIVIAIALGLVFGPKLLKKRKR
;
A
#
# COMPACT_ATOMS: atom_id res chain seq x y z
N MET A 1 -12.57 17.10 1.84
CA MET A 1 -12.81 16.04 2.84
C MET A 1 -11.48 15.38 3.14
N ALA A 2 -11.12 15.15 4.41
CA ALA A 2 -9.87 14.46 4.73
C ALA A 2 -9.95 13.01 4.25
N GLN A 3 -8.88 12.50 3.65
CA GLN A 3 -8.76 11.09 3.27
C GLN A 3 -7.92 10.35 4.31
N ARG A 4 -8.20 9.08 4.52
CA ARG A 4 -7.42 8.21 5.40
C ARG A 4 -6.99 6.99 4.61
N TYR A 5 -5.72 6.66 4.73
CA TYR A 5 -5.16 5.45 4.16
C TYR A 5 -5.29 4.32 5.17
N TYR A 6 -5.83 3.20 4.75
CA TYR A 6 -6.00 1.99 5.55
C TYR A 6 -5.15 0.88 4.94
N ILE A 7 -4.33 0.24 5.77
CA ILE A 7 -3.60 -0.97 5.42
C ILE A 7 -4.06 -2.13 6.26
N TYR A 8 -4.20 -3.29 5.63
CA TYR A 8 -4.46 -4.56 6.26
C TYR A 8 -3.22 -5.41 6.12
N TYR A 9 -2.75 -6.02 7.19
CA TYR A 9 -1.54 -6.83 7.17
C TYR A 9 -1.81 -8.26 7.64
N LYS A 10 -0.93 -9.18 7.23
CA LYS A 10 -0.93 -10.57 7.68
C LYS A 10 0.44 -10.96 8.18
N GLN A 11 0.48 -11.87 9.15
CA GLN A 11 1.73 -12.48 9.58
C GLN A 11 2.15 -13.52 8.54
N THR A 12 3.43 -13.54 8.20
CA THR A 12 4.00 -14.45 7.19
C THR A 12 4.82 -15.58 7.79
N GLY A 13 5.23 -15.48 9.07
CA GLY A 13 5.99 -16.51 9.79
C GLY A 13 5.19 -17.19 10.90
N SER A 14 5.74 -18.28 11.45
CA SER A 14 5.24 -18.94 12.66
C SER A 14 5.80 -18.25 13.91
N GLY A 15 4.98 -18.09 14.95
CA GLY A 15 5.35 -17.45 16.22
C GLY A 15 4.38 -16.36 16.66
N ASN A 16 4.57 -15.83 17.88
CA ASN A 16 3.79 -14.72 18.40
C ASN A 16 4.60 -13.42 18.26
N PHE A 17 4.46 -12.77 17.10
CA PHE A 17 5.19 -11.55 16.80
C PHE A 17 4.32 -10.31 16.98
N THR A 18 4.94 -9.25 17.48
CA THR A 18 4.31 -7.93 17.53
C THR A 18 4.65 -7.18 16.26
N VAL A 19 3.63 -6.61 15.60
CA VAL A 19 3.84 -5.78 14.40
C VAL A 19 4.54 -4.47 14.78
N GLY A 20 5.60 -4.14 14.05
CA GLY A 20 6.28 -2.85 14.11
C GLY A 20 5.40 -1.75 13.51
N LYS A 21 5.27 -0.64 14.24
CA LYS A 21 4.40 0.48 13.90
C LYS A 21 5.21 1.63 13.29
N PRO A 22 4.98 2.02 12.03
CA PRO A 22 5.58 3.23 11.46
C PRO A 22 5.19 4.48 12.27
N SER A 23 6.14 5.39 12.50
CA SER A 23 5.95 6.63 13.28
C SER A 23 5.97 7.89 12.41
N GLY A 24 5.39 8.98 12.91
CA GLY A 24 5.38 10.27 12.21
C GLY A 24 4.21 10.46 11.23
N TYR A 25 3.17 9.64 11.34
CA TYR A 25 1.97 9.72 10.50
C TYR A 25 0.82 10.40 11.25
N ASN A 26 0.11 11.31 10.58
CA ASN A 26 -0.95 12.10 11.19
C ASN A 26 -2.15 11.22 11.57
N LYS A 27 -2.64 11.40 12.80
CA LYS A 27 -3.74 10.61 13.40
C LYS A 27 -3.61 9.12 13.14
N PHE A 28 -2.41 8.59 13.35
CA PHE A 28 -2.12 7.17 13.17
C PHE A 28 -2.95 6.32 14.14
N LEU A 29 -3.59 5.29 13.62
CA LEU A 29 -4.40 4.32 14.37
C LEU A 29 -3.94 2.92 14.00
N HIS A 30 -3.77 2.06 15.01
CA HIS A 30 -3.45 0.65 14.85
C HIS A 30 -4.49 -0.19 15.60
N ASN A 31 -5.18 -1.07 14.88
CA ASN A 31 -6.10 -2.05 15.43
C ASN A 31 -5.51 -3.46 15.19
N PRO A 32 -4.98 -4.13 16.23
CA PRO A 32 -4.39 -5.45 16.09
C PRO A 32 -5.43 -6.56 15.84
N ASP A 33 -6.66 -6.41 16.33
CA ASP A 33 -7.72 -7.43 16.24
C ASP A 33 -8.08 -7.74 14.79
N VAL A 34 -8.23 -6.69 13.99
CA VAL A 34 -8.51 -6.80 12.55
C VAL A 34 -7.26 -6.64 11.68
N LYS A 35 -6.07 -6.65 12.32
CA LYS A 35 -4.75 -6.49 11.68
C LYS A 35 -4.71 -5.30 10.70
N ARG A 36 -5.15 -4.13 11.17
CA ARG A 36 -5.28 -2.91 10.37
C ARG A 36 -4.49 -1.76 10.97
N MET A 37 -3.80 -0.99 10.13
CA MET A 37 -3.26 0.32 10.49
C MET A 37 -3.85 1.39 9.57
N SER A 38 -3.90 2.63 10.03
CA SER A 38 -4.37 3.74 9.21
C SER A 38 -3.81 5.06 9.65
N PHE A 39 -3.77 6.04 8.74
CA PHE A 39 -3.38 7.41 9.03
C PHE A 39 -4.06 8.38 8.06
N GLU A 40 -4.25 9.62 8.50
CA GLU A 40 -4.80 10.68 7.67
C GLU A 40 -3.80 11.14 6.62
N LEU A 41 -4.27 11.20 5.38
CA LEU A 41 -3.55 11.75 4.25
C LEU A 41 -3.71 13.28 4.20
N PRO A 42 -2.68 14.00 3.75
CA PRO A 42 -2.79 15.42 3.47
C PRO A 42 -3.82 15.66 2.35
N SER A 43 -4.35 16.88 2.26
CA SER A 43 -5.26 17.25 1.18
C SER A 43 -4.58 17.35 -0.20
N ASP A 44 -3.26 17.48 -0.20
CA ASP A 44 -2.44 17.52 -1.41
C ASP A 44 -2.19 16.09 -1.91
N ASN A 45 -2.58 15.81 -3.15
CA ASN A 45 -2.47 14.47 -3.75
C ASN A 45 -1.01 14.01 -3.92
N GLY A 46 -0.08 14.92 -4.24
CA GLY A 46 1.34 14.59 -4.40
C GLY A 46 1.96 14.21 -3.06
N LYS A 47 1.72 15.02 -2.03
CA LYS A 47 2.17 14.72 -0.65
C LYS A 47 1.53 13.46 -0.09
N SER A 48 0.29 13.15 -0.51
CA SER A 48 -0.40 11.92 -0.10
C SER A 48 0.27 10.68 -0.64
N GLN A 49 0.61 10.67 -1.94
CA GLN A 49 1.31 9.55 -2.56
C GLN A 49 2.71 9.35 -1.94
N GLU A 50 3.43 10.45 -1.67
CA GLU A 50 4.71 10.40 -0.98
C GLU A 50 4.59 9.79 0.42
N GLN A 51 3.62 10.23 1.22
CA GLN A 51 3.38 9.68 2.56
C GLN A 51 3.00 8.20 2.53
N ILE A 52 2.17 7.77 1.55
CA ILE A 52 1.84 6.36 1.35
C ILE A 52 3.11 5.56 1.01
N GLY A 53 3.92 6.04 0.08
CA GLY A 53 5.17 5.39 -0.32
C GLY A 53 6.12 5.22 0.88
N ARG A 54 6.35 6.30 1.62
CA ARG A 54 7.16 6.28 2.85
C ARG A 54 6.60 5.31 3.88
N PHE A 55 5.28 5.30 4.08
CA PHE A 55 4.62 4.39 5.01
C PHE A 55 4.84 2.92 4.65
N ILE A 56 4.69 2.57 3.38
CA ILE A 56 4.90 1.19 2.90
C ILE A 56 6.37 0.79 3.12
N GLN A 57 7.32 1.67 2.81
CA GLN A 57 8.75 1.42 3.04
C GLN A 57 9.05 1.22 4.53
N ASP A 58 8.57 2.10 5.40
CA ASP A 58 8.75 1.98 6.85
C ASP A 58 8.10 0.71 7.39
N PHE A 59 6.89 0.37 6.93
CA PHE A 59 6.21 -0.86 7.31
C PHE A 59 7.04 -2.08 6.94
N GLN A 60 7.54 -2.16 5.69
CA GLN A 60 8.37 -3.27 5.24
C GLN A 60 9.68 -3.35 6.01
N ARG A 61 10.35 -2.21 6.27
CA ARG A 61 11.59 -2.16 7.04
C ARG A 61 11.41 -2.69 8.47
N LEU A 62 10.33 -2.28 9.13
CA LEU A 62 10.05 -2.67 10.52
C LEU A 62 9.54 -4.11 10.66
N ASN A 63 8.93 -4.66 9.60
CA ASN A 63 8.22 -5.93 9.64
C ASN A 63 8.77 -7.00 8.69
N ALA A 64 9.93 -6.76 8.10
CA ALA A 64 10.56 -7.65 7.12
C ALA A 64 10.55 -9.11 7.61
N GLY A 65 10.06 -10.01 6.76
CA GLY A 65 9.97 -11.45 7.04
C GLY A 65 8.91 -11.88 8.06
N ARG A 66 8.24 -10.95 8.77
CA ARG A 66 7.27 -11.25 9.83
C ARG A 66 5.85 -10.85 9.44
N PHE A 67 5.67 -9.69 8.82
CA PHE A 67 4.37 -9.23 8.34
C PHE A 67 4.45 -8.66 6.92
N ALA A 68 3.37 -8.86 6.17
CA ALA A 68 3.20 -8.31 4.83
C ALA A 68 1.87 -7.59 4.72
N ILE A 69 1.83 -6.52 3.92
CA ILE A 69 0.58 -5.85 3.55
C ILE A 69 -0.23 -6.80 2.67
N SER A 70 -1.46 -7.06 3.09
CA SER A 70 -2.40 -7.95 2.41
C SER A 70 -3.37 -7.19 1.50
N ASN A 71 -3.77 -5.99 1.93
CA ASN A 71 -4.64 -5.08 1.20
C ASN A 71 -4.41 -3.64 1.68
N ALA A 72 -4.71 -2.65 0.84
CA ALA A 72 -4.69 -1.25 1.20
C ALA A 72 -5.73 -0.46 0.43
N VAL A 73 -6.38 0.49 1.10
CA VAL A 73 -7.46 1.31 0.52
C VAL A 73 -7.39 2.73 1.07
N THR A 74 -7.74 3.71 0.24
CA THR A 74 -8.03 5.07 0.70
C THR A 74 -9.53 5.21 0.92
N GLY A 75 -9.93 5.84 2.02
CA GLY A 75 -11.32 6.14 2.31
C GLY A 75 -11.47 7.57 2.79
N ALA A 76 -12.63 8.18 2.54
CA ALA A 76 -12.96 9.45 3.16
C ALA A 76 -13.04 9.26 4.68
N VAL A 77 -12.48 10.20 5.44
CA VAL A 77 -12.75 10.30 6.87
C VAL A 77 -14.16 10.86 6.99
N SER A 78 -15.13 9.99 7.29
CA SER A 78 -16.43 10.45 7.73
C SER A 78 -16.23 11.16 9.07
N ASN A 79 -16.38 12.48 9.08
CA ASN A 79 -16.78 13.13 10.33
C ASN A 79 -18.09 12.43 10.75
N PRO A 80 -18.24 11.93 11.98
CA PRO A 80 -19.56 11.57 12.46
C PRO A 80 -20.44 12.81 12.25
N PRO A 81 -21.64 12.68 11.64
CA PRO A 81 -22.52 13.82 11.51
C PRO A 81 -22.74 14.38 12.90
N ALA A 82 -22.52 15.68 13.07
CA ALA A 82 -22.89 16.37 14.30
C ALA A 82 -24.35 16.02 14.62
N PRO A 83 -24.74 15.85 15.90
CA PRO A 83 -26.11 15.51 16.27
C PRO A 83 -27.07 16.46 15.55
N LYS A 84 -27.85 15.93 14.62
CA LYS A 84 -28.81 16.72 13.86
C LYS A 84 -29.91 17.13 14.84
N PRO A 85 -30.23 18.43 15.02
CA PRO A 85 -31.43 18.81 15.76
C PRO A 85 -32.65 18.17 15.07
N PRO A 86 -33.66 17.71 15.82
CA PRO A 86 -34.75 16.92 15.25
C PRO A 86 -35.57 17.82 14.31
N SER A 87 -35.40 17.65 13.00
CA SER A 87 -36.29 18.24 12.00
C SER A 87 -37.17 17.11 11.44
N GLY A 88 -38.48 17.26 11.60
CA GLY A 88 -39.49 16.27 11.27
C GLY A 88 -39.52 15.82 9.80
N SER A 89 -40.20 14.69 9.64
CA SER A 89 -40.91 14.18 8.46
C SER A 89 -40.25 14.33 7.08
N GLY A 90 -39.96 13.16 6.48
CA GLY A 90 -40.21 12.96 5.05
C GLY A 90 -38.97 12.71 4.20
N GLY A 91 -38.84 11.46 3.76
CA GLY A 91 -38.52 11.19 2.36
C GLY A 91 -37.06 11.00 1.98
N THR A 92 -36.86 9.91 1.26
CA THR A 92 -35.82 9.64 0.25
C THR A 92 -34.48 9.10 0.76
N ASP A 93 -34.40 7.77 0.69
CA ASP A 93 -33.20 6.97 0.61
C ASP A 93 -32.22 7.59 -0.41
N SER A 94 -30.98 7.81 0.01
CA SER A 94 -29.88 8.17 -0.89
C SER A 94 -28.67 7.34 -0.53
N LYS A 95 -28.67 6.11 -1.07
CA LYS A 95 -27.51 5.24 -1.20
C LYS A 95 -26.33 6.03 -1.76
N VAL A 96 -25.35 6.33 -0.89
CA VAL A 96 -24.07 6.93 -1.27
C VAL A 96 -23.34 5.96 -2.20
N PRO A 97 -22.87 6.38 -3.39
CA PRO A 97 -22.03 5.53 -4.22
C PRO A 97 -20.66 5.41 -3.54
N SER A 98 -20.36 4.22 -3.03
CA SER A 98 -19.01 3.84 -2.63
C SER A 98 -18.12 3.87 -3.87
N THR A 99 -17.35 4.94 -4.06
CA THR A 99 -16.24 4.95 -5.00
C THR A 99 -15.14 4.10 -4.42
N THR A 100 -15.26 2.79 -4.62
CA THR A 100 -14.19 1.82 -4.43
C THR A 100 -13.07 2.20 -5.40
N ILE A 101 -12.09 2.95 -4.93
CA ILE A 101 -10.82 3.08 -5.66
C ILE A 101 -10.11 1.75 -5.46
N THR A 102 -10.38 0.82 -6.37
CA THR A 102 -9.62 -0.41 -6.54
C THR A 102 -8.23 -0.01 -7.04
N ASN A 103 -7.32 0.30 -6.12
CA ASN A 103 -5.90 0.25 -6.41
C ASN A 103 -5.50 -1.23 -6.39
N SER A 104 -5.99 -1.98 -7.37
CA SER A 104 -5.50 -3.31 -7.71
C SER A 104 -4.11 -3.17 -8.34
N GLY A 105 -3.14 -2.83 -7.49
CA GLY A 105 -1.74 -3.20 -7.67
C GLY A 105 -1.50 -4.65 -7.27
N LYS A 106 -2.40 -5.55 -7.69
CA LYS A 106 -2.07 -6.95 -7.92
C LYS A 106 -2.22 -7.10 -9.41
N ALA A 107 -1.09 -7.17 -10.10
CA ALA A 107 -1.04 -7.92 -11.33
C ALA A 107 -1.63 -9.30 -10.99
N ASP A 108 -2.83 -9.53 -11.50
CA ASP A 108 -3.36 -10.86 -11.69
C ASP A 108 -2.28 -11.65 -12.45
N PRO A 109 -1.84 -12.83 -11.98
CA PRO A 109 -1.04 -13.68 -12.82
C PRO A 109 -1.95 -14.24 -13.90
N GLU A 110 -2.21 -13.44 -14.93
CA GLU A 110 -2.64 -13.96 -16.22
C GLU A 110 -1.56 -14.93 -16.67
N LYS A 111 -1.91 -16.22 -16.67
CA LYS A 111 -1.17 -17.26 -17.35
C LYS A 111 -0.98 -16.85 -18.81
N LYS A 112 0.15 -16.26 -19.18
CA LYS A 112 0.69 -16.31 -20.54
C LYS A 112 2.22 -16.34 -20.55
N ASP A 113 2.69 -17.44 -21.15
CA ASP A 113 3.96 -17.67 -21.82
C ASP A 113 5.28 -17.57 -21.03
N ASN A 114 5.81 -18.77 -20.75
CA ASN A 114 7.10 -19.11 -20.16
C ASN A 114 8.35 -18.61 -20.93
N ASN A 115 8.19 -17.76 -21.95
CA ASN A 115 9.28 -17.35 -22.83
C ASN A 115 10.02 -16.09 -22.33
N ASN A 116 9.33 -15.15 -21.69
CA ASN A 116 9.95 -13.88 -21.29
C ASN A 116 10.87 -13.98 -20.06
N THR A 117 10.56 -14.84 -19.09
CA THR A 117 11.41 -15.02 -17.91
C THR A 117 12.77 -15.61 -18.28
N VAL A 118 12.81 -16.55 -19.24
CA VAL A 118 14.06 -17.13 -19.74
C VAL A 118 14.90 -16.09 -20.47
N ILE A 119 14.29 -15.22 -21.28
CA ILE A 119 14.99 -14.13 -21.97
C ILE A 119 15.60 -13.14 -20.98
N ILE A 120 14.87 -12.75 -19.93
CA ILE A 120 15.37 -11.82 -18.90
C ILE A 120 16.56 -12.43 -18.15
N VAL A 121 16.49 -13.71 -17.77
CA VAL A 121 17.57 -14.40 -17.07
C VAL A 121 18.81 -14.53 -17.96
N ILE A 122 18.65 -14.87 -19.24
CA ILE A 122 19.75 -14.94 -20.21
C ILE A 122 20.39 -13.55 -20.43
N ALA A 123 19.58 -12.50 -20.53
CA ALA A 123 20.08 -11.13 -20.71
C ALA A 123 20.92 -10.66 -19.51
N ILE A 124 20.49 -10.96 -18.28
CA ILE A 124 21.25 -10.63 -17.07
C ILE A 124 22.57 -11.42 -17.00
N ALA A 125 22.52 -12.72 -17.33
CA ALA A 125 23.71 -13.57 -17.34
C ALA A 125 24.76 -13.11 -18.37
N LEU A 126 24.33 -12.77 -19.60
CA LEU A 126 25.22 -12.22 -20.62
C LEU A 126 25.78 -10.85 -20.23
N GLY A 127 24.95 -9.99 -19.63
CA GLY A 127 25.36 -8.68 -19.13
C GLY A 127 26.44 -8.76 -18.04
N LEU A 128 26.37 -9.73 -17.13
CA LEU A 128 27.37 -9.94 -16.07
C LEU A 128 28.69 -10.51 -16.60
N VAL A 129 28.63 -11.40 -17.61
CA VAL A 129 29.83 -12.03 -18.18
C VAL A 129 30.56 -11.09 -19.15
N PHE A 130 29.84 -10.36 -20.00
CA PHE A 130 30.44 -9.48 -21.02
C PHE A 130 30.53 -8.01 -20.60
N GLY A 131 29.69 -7.55 -19.65
CA GLY A 131 29.71 -6.18 -19.12
C GLY A 131 31.07 -5.71 -18.61
N PRO A 132 31.81 -6.49 -17.77
CA PRO A 132 33.12 -6.06 -17.29
C PRO A 132 34.20 -6.06 -18.38
N LYS A 133 34.03 -6.81 -19.48
CA LYS A 133 34.95 -6.77 -20.64
C LYS A 133 34.74 -5.53 -21.52
N LEU A 134 33.51 -5.04 -21.67
CA LEU A 134 33.21 -3.84 -22.45
C LEU A 134 33.57 -2.54 -21.71
N LEU A 135 33.41 -2.49 -20.38
CA LEU A 135 33.78 -1.33 -19.57
C LEU A 135 35.29 -1.10 -19.47
N LYS A 136 36.11 -2.14 -19.64
CA LYS A 136 37.59 -2.01 -19.67
C LYS A 136 38.12 -1.43 -20.98
N LYS A 137 37.36 -1.45 -22.08
CA LYS A 137 37.83 -0.92 -23.38
C LYS A 137 37.70 0.60 -23.53
N ARG A 138 37.00 1.30 -22.62
CA ARG A 138 36.80 2.76 -22.68
C ARG A 138 37.79 3.58 -21.85
N LYS A 139 38.73 2.92 -21.15
CA LYS A 139 39.88 3.56 -20.50
C LYS A 139 41.18 3.08 -21.16
N ARG A 140 41.40 3.48 -22.41
CA ARG A 140 42.71 3.70 -23.02
C ARG A 140 42.54 4.72 -24.12
#